data_AF-A0A8C7XHV0-F1
#
_entry.id   AF-A0A8C7XHV0-F1
#
_cell.length_a   1.000
_cell.length_b   1.000
_cell.length_c   1.000
_cell.angle_alpha   90.00
_cell.angle_beta   90.00
_cell.angle_gamma   90.00
#
_symmetry.space_group_name_H-M   'P 1'
#
loop_
_entity.id
_entity.type
_entity.pdbx_description
1 polymer ?
#
loop_
_entity_poly.entity_id
_entity_poly.type
_entity_poly.pdbx_seq_one_letter_code
_entity_poly.pdbx_strand_id
1 'polypeptide(L)'
;MYRKTLKLMSTPRCSLPDIVEGEDMRRRRRRRKRYALSGLKWHKTDLTWSVHSYPKPSQGLSNSLVENLLFHALKAWSDAAPLNFQQLQGDSRGTTAEGDIKVSFSRLLHDDGYPFDGLGGTLAHAFYPGVAQVSGDTHFDDDESWSYGGISKVTDYGLFCFRSTVLEPETL
;
A
#
# COMPACT_ATOMS: atom_id res chain seq x y z
N MET A 1 13.31 2.23 -27.95
CA MET A 1 12.53 1.22 -27.20
C MET A 1 11.32 0.77 -28.01
N TYR A 2 10.82 -0.46 -27.78
CA TYR A 2 9.69 -1.05 -28.53
C TYR A 2 8.33 -0.47 -28.07
N ARG A 3 7.42 -0.16 -29.01
CA ARG A 3 6.13 0.54 -28.74
C ARG A 3 5.24 -0.16 -27.70
N LYS A 4 5.23 -1.49 -27.65
CA LYS A 4 4.44 -2.23 -26.64
C LYS A 4 4.99 -2.07 -25.23
N THR A 5 6.32 -2.01 -25.09
CA THR A 5 6.97 -1.81 -23.79
C THR A 5 6.67 -0.43 -23.24
N LEU A 6 6.76 0.61 -24.07
CA LEU A 6 6.40 1.98 -23.65
C LEU A 6 4.94 2.07 -23.22
N LYS A 7 4.03 1.42 -23.96
CA LYS A 7 2.61 1.37 -23.60
C LYS A 7 2.36 0.67 -22.25
N LEU A 8 3.12 -0.38 -21.93
CA LEU A 8 3.01 -1.06 -20.64
C LEU A 8 3.64 -0.24 -19.52
N MET A 9 4.78 0.40 -19.76
CA MET A 9 5.44 1.26 -18.76
C MET A 9 4.63 2.51 -18.42
N SER A 10 3.73 2.94 -19.32
CA SER A 10 2.81 4.06 -19.09
C SER A 10 1.49 3.66 -18.41
N THR A 11 1.28 2.39 -18.04
CA THR A 11 0.07 2.00 -17.30
C THR A 11 0.25 2.29 -15.81
N PRO A 12 -0.79 2.74 -15.10
CA PRO A 12 -0.68 3.02 -13.67
C PRO A 12 -0.30 1.78 -12.86
N ARG A 13 0.53 1.99 -11.84
CA ARG A 13 1.21 0.92 -11.08
C ARG A 13 1.55 1.38 -9.66
N CYS A 14 1.97 0.44 -8.83
CA CYS A 14 2.63 0.75 -7.56
C CYS A 14 4.04 1.32 -7.84
N SER A 15 4.52 2.27 -7.03
CA SER A 15 5.87 2.88 -7.20
C SER A 15 7.01 1.96 -6.76
N LEU A 16 6.71 0.87 -6.05
CA LEU A 16 7.77 -0.02 -5.60
C LEU A 16 8.51 -0.66 -6.78
N PRO A 17 9.85 -0.74 -6.70
CA PRO A 17 10.66 -1.29 -7.77
C PRO A 17 10.34 -2.77 -7.98
N ASP A 18 10.23 -3.19 -9.24
CA ASP A 18 9.95 -4.58 -9.61
C ASP A 18 11.12 -5.53 -9.25
N ILE A 19 12.33 -4.98 -9.06
CA ILE A 19 13.57 -5.71 -8.77
C ILE A 19 14.25 -5.02 -7.58
N VAL A 20 14.42 -5.75 -6.47
CA VAL A 20 15.15 -5.27 -5.29
C VAL A 20 16.59 -5.79 -5.37
N GLU A 21 17.57 -4.90 -5.53
CA GLU A 21 18.98 -5.29 -5.66
C GLU A 21 19.56 -5.73 -4.30
N GLY A 22 20.07 -6.97 -4.22
CA GLY A 22 20.74 -7.52 -3.04
C GLY A 22 20.59 -9.05 -2.87
N GLU A 23 19.38 -9.57 -3.12
CA GLU A 23 19.06 -11.00 -2.98
C GLU A 23 19.17 -11.79 -4.32
N ASP A 24 18.84 -11.13 -5.43
CA ASP A 24 18.70 -11.78 -6.74
C ASP A 24 20.02 -12.13 -7.43
N MET A 25 21.14 -11.50 -7.05
CA MET A 25 22.45 -11.81 -7.63
C MET A 25 22.99 -13.17 -7.18
N ARG A 26 22.62 -13.67 -5.98
CA ARG A 26 23.11 -14.95 -5.44
C ARG A 26 22.36 -16.17 -5.97
N ARG A 27 21.17 -16.00 -6.55
CA ARG A 27 20.23 -17.11 -6.85
C ARG A 27 20.07 -17.45 -8.34
N ARG A 28 21.04 -17.07 -9.19
CA ARG A 28 21.03 -17.33 -10.65
C ARG A 28 20.85 -18.81 -11.07
N ARG A 29 20.93 -19.78 -10.13
CA ARG A 29 20.77 -21.22 -10.38
C ARG A 29 19.48 -21.86 -9.83
N ARG A 30 18.59 -21.11 -9.15
CA ARG A 30 17.30 -21.63 -8.63
C ARG A 30 16.14 -20.81 -9.18
N ARG A 31 14.96 -21.43 -9.30
CA ARG A 31 13.71 -20.79 -9.75
C ARG A 31 13.52 -19.46 -9.02
N ARG A 32 13.49 -18.36 -9.77
CA ARG A 32 13.22 -17.01 -9.24
C ARG A 32 11.89 -17.02 -8.49
N LYS A 33 11.92 -16.71 -7.19
CA LYS A 33 10.70 -16.45 -6.42
C LYS A 33 10.09 -15.14 -6.94
N ARG A 34 8.78 -15.08 -7.09
CA ARG A 34 8.05 -13.91 -7.65
C ARG A 34 7.77 -12.82 -6.59
N TYR A 35 8.54 -12.81 -5.51
CA TYR A 35 8.38 -11.94 -4.36
C TYR A 35 9.76 -11.57 -3.80
N ALA A 36 9.86 -10.36 -3.26
CA ALA A 36 11.09 -9.84 -2.69
C ALA A 36 11.30 -10.42 -1.28
N LEU A 37 12.34 -11.26 -1.12
CA LEU A 37 12.77 -11.76 0.18
C LEU A 37 13.62 -10.72 0.90
N SER A 38 13.01 -9.64 1.40
CA SER A 38 13.74 -8.64 2.19
C SER A 38 14.17 -9.17 3.56
N GLY A 39 13.58 -10.28 4.03
CA GLY A 39 13.70 -10.78 5.40
C GLY A 39 12.97 -9.93 6.43
N LEU A 40 12.26 -8.87 5.99
CA LEU A 40 11.50 -7.97 6.83
C LEU A 40 10.10 -8.53 7.07
N LYS A 41 9.72 -8.67 8.34
CA LYS A 41 8.42 -9.21 8.74
C LYS A 41 7.93 -8.58 10.04
N TRP A 42 6.63 -8.65 10.27
CA TRP A 42 6.07 -8.35 11.58
C TRP A 42 6.52 -9.39 12.60
N HIS A 43 6.97 -8.93 13.77
CA HIS A 43 7.34 -9.80 14.90
C HIS A 43 6.15 -10.13 15.81
N LYS A 44 4.96 -9.68 15.42
CA LYS A 44 3.68 -9.94 16.09
C LYS A 44 2.61 -10.20 15.02
N THR A 45 1.54 -10.86 15.44
CA THR A 45 0.41 -11.23 14.57
C THR A 45 -0.77 -10.29 14.71
N ASP A 46 -0.95 -9.68 15.88
CA ASP A 46 -1.99 -8.69 16.14
C ASP A 46 -1.45 -7.30 15.79
N LEU A 47 -1.89 -6.80 14.64
CA LEU A 47 -1.49 -5.54 14.04
C LEU A 47 -2.60 -4.51 14.18
N THR A 48 -2.22 -3.27 14.44
CA THR A 48 -3.14 -2.14 14.48
C THR A 48 -2.99 -1.26 13.25
N TRP A 49 -4.09 -0.65 12.80
CA TRP A 49 -4.06 0.28 11.67
C TRP A 49 -4.94 1.49 11.92
N SER A 50 -4.60 2.63 11.31
CA SER A 50 -5.37 3.86 11.43
C SER A 50 -5.32 4.69 10.14
N VAL A 51 -6.33 5.53 9.93
CA VAL A 51 -6.44 6.41 8.76
C VAL A 51 -6.15 7.84 9.19
N HIS A 52 -5.09 8.42 8.64
CA HIS A 52 -4.59 9.75 9.01
C HIS A 52 -5.10 10.85 8.08
N SER A 53 -5.39 10.52 6.83
CA SER A 53 -6.06 11.40 5.89
C SER A 53 -6.95 10.60 4.94
N TYR A 54 -7.83 11.30 4.21
CA TYR A 54 -8.81 10.72 3.30
C TYR A 54 -8.68 11.37 1.93
N PRO A 55 -9.19 10.72 0.85
CA PRO A 55 -9.23 11.32 -0.48
C PRO A 55 -9.93 12.69 -0.45
N LYS A 56 -9.56 13.57 -1.40
CA LYS A 56 -10.24 14.88 -1.56
C LYS A 56 -11.77 14.72 -1.58
N PRO A 57 -12.53 15.55 -0.83
CA PRO A 57 -13.99 15.49 -0.81
C PRO A 57 -14.65 15.61 -2.19
N SER A 58 -14.00 16.27 -3.16
CA SER A 58 -14.45 16.38 -4.54
C SER A 58 -14.61 15.03 -5.27
N GLN A 59 -14.02 13.95 -4.74
CA GLN A 59 -14.13 12.59 -5.29
C GLN A 59 -15.39 11.85 -4.83
N GLY A 60 -16.12 12.39 -3.84
CA GLY A 60 -17.40 11.83 -3.40
C GLY A 60 -17.30 10.51 -2.62
N LEU A 61 -16.11 10.12 -2.17
CA LEU A 61 -15.92 8.96 -1.28
C LEU A 61 -16.14 9.38 0.17
N SER A 62 -17.04 8.69 0.88
CA SER A 62 -17.19 8.90 2.32
C SER A 62 -16.04 8.24 3.09
N ASN A 63 -15.63 8.84 4.21
CA ASN A 63 -14.61 8.27 5.09
C ASN A 63 -14.96 6.82 5.50
N SER A 64 -16.24 6.58 5.83
CA SER A 64 -16.74 5.25 6.16
C SER A 64 -16.58 4.23 5.02
N LEU A 65 -16.73 4.66 3.76
CA LEU A 65 -16.50 3.78 2.62
C LEU A 65 -15.02 3.44 2.50
N VAL A 66 -14.13 4.44 2.65
CA VAL A 66 -12.68 4.24 2.64
C VAL A 66 -12.25 3.26 3.75
N GLU A 67 -12.71 3.48 4.98
CA GLU A 67 -12.45 2.58 6.12
C GLU A 67 -12.94 1.15 5.86
N ASN A 68 -14.14 0.98 5.29
CA ASN A 68 -14.67 -0.34 4.93
C ASN A 68 -13.84 -1.03 3.84
N LEU A 69 -13.38 -0.30 2.83
CA LEU A 69 -12.52 -0.84 1.77
C LEU A 69 -11.16 -1.27 2.33
N LEU A 70 -10.56 -0.47 3.22
CA LEU A 70 -9.32 -0.81 3.91
C LEU A 70 -9.49 -2.01 4.83
N PHE A 71 -10.60 -2.11 5.55
CA PHE A 71 -10.93 -3.29 6.36
C PHE A 71 -10.96 -4.55 5.50
N HIS A 72 -11.66 -4.54 4.36
CA HIS A 72 -11.71 -5.69 3.47
C HIS A 72 -10.34 -6.00 2.83
N ALA A 73 -9.53 -4.98 2.56
CA ALA A 73 -8.17 -5.13 2.08
C ALA A 73 -7.29 -5.93 3.04
N LEU A 74 -7.30 -5.52 4.31
CA LEU A 74 -6.52 -6.16 5.37
C LEU A 74 -7.11 -7.53 5.73
N LYS A 75 -8.44 -7.68 5.71
CA LYS A 75 -9.10 -8.97 5.92
C LYS A 75 -8.63 -10.02 4.90
N ALA A 76 -8.43 -9.66 3.64
CA ALA A 76 -7.93 -10.60 2.63
C ALA A 76 -6.58 -11.22 3.01
N TRP A 77 -5.75 -10.49 3.76
CA TRP A 77 -4.51 -11.02 4.31
C TRP A 77 -4.73 -11.87 5.57
N SER A 78 -5.60 -11.44 6.49
CA SER A 78 -6.01 -12.25 7.66
C SER A 78 -6.63 -13.59 7.29
N ASP A 79 -7.34 -13.66 6.16
CA ASP A 79 -7.95 -14.90 5.68
C ASP A 79 -6.89 -15.89 5.17
N ALA A 80 -5.70 -15.42 4.80
CA ALA A 80 -4.64 -16.22 4.18
C ALA A 80 -3.42 -16.46 5.09
N ALA A 81 -3.29 -15.72 6.19
CA ALA A 81 -2.17 -15.78 7.12
C ALA A 81 -2.65 -15.54 8.56
N PRO A 82 -1.93 -16.01 9.60
CA PRO A 82 -2.31 -15.81 10.99
C PRO A 82 -2.01 -14.37 11.46
N LEU A 83 -2.61 -13.39 10.79
CA LEU A 83 -2.53 -11.96 11.10
C LEU A 83 -3.92 -11.46 11.48
N ASN A 84 -4.02 -10.65 12.52
CA ASN A 84 -5.25 -9.98 12.91
C ASN A 84 -5.04 -8.47 12.78
N PHE A 85 -6.00 -7.77 12.18
CA PHE A 85 -5.93 -6.31 12.03
C PHE A 85 -7.03 -5.64 12.85
N GLN A 86 -6.64 -4.74 13.74
CA GLN A 86 -7.56 -3.92 14.53
C GLN A 86 -7.46 -2.45 14.12
N GLN A 87 -8.57 -1.87 13.70
CA GLN A 87 -8.62 -0.43 13.41
C GLN A 87 -8.57 0.35 14.73
N LEU A 88 -7.70 1.36 14.79
CA LEU A 88 -7.68 2.35 15.85
C LEU A 88 -8.40 3.59 15.35
N GLN A 89 -9.34 4.07 16.16
CA GLN A 89 -10.03 5.33 15.95
C GLN A 89 -9.28 6.46 16.66
N GLY A 90 -9.43 7.69 16.16
CA GLY A 90 -8.89 8.86 16.84
C GLY A 90 -9.49 9.05 18.23
N ASP A 91 -8.77 9.73 19.10
CA ASP A 91 -9.28 10.06 20.44
C ASP A 91 -10.36 11.16 20.39
N SER A 92 -11.03 11.40 21.51
CA SER A 92 -12.06 12.44 21.63
C SER A 92 -11.55 13.87 21.41
N ARG A 93 -10.23 14.05 21.29
CA ARG A 93 -9.57 15.32 21.00
C ARG A 93 -9.23 15.47 19.51
N GLY A 94 -9.56 14.47 18.69
CA GLY A 94 -9.31 14.46 17.25
C GLY A 94 -7.90 14.04 16.87
N THR A 95 -7.12 13.46 17.79
CA THR A 95 -5.78 12.94 17.51
C THR A 95 -5.94 11.56 16.89
N THR A 96 -5.48 11.37 15.66
CA THR A 96 -5.42 10.03 15.04
C THR A 96 -4.47 9.15 15.84
N ALA A 97 -4.91 7.94 16.17
CA ALA A 97 -4.08 6.99 16.91
C ALA A 97 -2.89 6.52 16.05
N GLU A 98 -1.71 6.43 16.67
CA GLU A 98 -0.55 5.76 16.07
C GLU A 98 -0.77 4.24 16.10
N GLY A 99 -0.77 3.62 14.92
CA GLY A 99 -0.88 2.17 14.75
C GLY A 99 0.35 1.59 14.05
N ASP A 100 0.40 0.27 13.90
CA ASP A 100 1.48 -0.40 13.15
C ASP A 100 1.44 -0.06 11.65
N ILE A 101 0.25 0.22 11.12
CA ILE A 101 0.03 0.58 9.71
C ILE A 101 -0.75 1.90 9.69
N LYS A 102 -0.08 2.98 9.29
CA LYS A 102 -0.76 4.26 9.07
C LYS A 102 -1.10 4.42 7.59
N VAL A 103 -2.37 4.69 7.32
CA VAL A 103 -2.87 4.94 5.98
C VAL A 103 -3.06 6.44 5.79
N SER A 104 -2.44 6.99 4.75
CA SER A 104 -2.60 8.40 4.38
C SER A 104 -2.78 8.58 2.87
N PHE A 105 -3.48 9.64 2.50
CA PHE A 105 -3.61 10.20 1.17
C PHE A 105 -2.78 11.48 1.12
N SER A 106 -1.78 11.50 0.24
CA SER A 106 -0.76 12.54 0.15
C SER A 106 -0.47 12.88 -1.31
N ARG A 107 0.11 14.05 -1.58
CA ARG A 107 0.38 14.53 -2.94
C ARG A 107 1.85 14.82 -3.11
N LEU A 108 2.39 14.52 -4.29
CA LEU A 108 3.75 14.90 -4.68
C LEU A 108 4.76 14.54 -3.56
N LEU A 109 5.59 15.48 -3.12
CA LEU A 109 6.51 15.30 -2.00
C LEU A 109 5.75 15.28 -0.65
N HIS A 110 5.88 14.19 0.11
CA HIS A 110 5.14 13.95 1.34
C HIS A 110 6.00 13.33 2.47
N ASP A 111 7.10 14.00 2.81
CA ASP A 111 7.91 13.80 4.02
C ASP A 111 8.56 12.41 4.24
N ASP A 112 8.55 11.53 3.25
CA ASP A 112 9.17 10.19 3.33
C ASP A 112 10.31 9.97 2.31
N GLY A 113 10.59 10.96 1.47
CA GLY A 113 11.62 10.93 0.42
C GLY A 113 11.22 10.22 -0.88
N TYR A 114 9.97 9.75 -1.00
CA TYR A 114 9.43 9.08 -2.18
C TYR A 114 8.26 9.88 -2.76
N PRO A 115 8.51 10.95 -3.53
CA PRO A 115 7.42 11.78 -4.04
C PRO A 115 6.53 11.03 -5.05
N PHE A 116 5.23 11.33 -5.02
CA PHE A 116 4.30 10.95 -6.09
C PHE A 116 4.48 11.81 -7.35
N ASP A 117 3.95 11.33 -8.48
CA ASP A 117 4.04 11.94 -9.81
C ASP A 117 2.77 12.73 -10.22
N GLY A 118 1.71 12.67 -9.41
CA GLY A 118 0.45 13.37 -9.67
C GLY A 118 -0.55 12.49 -10.41
N LEU A 119 -1.41 13.09 -11.23
CA LEU A 119 -2.48 12.33 -11.89
C LEU A 119 -1.91 11.29 -12.89
N GLY A 120 -2.19 10.02 -12.62
CA GLY A 120 -1.72 8.89 -13.41
C GLY A 120 -0.28 8.52 -13.09
N GLY A 121 0.06 7.25 -13.25
CA GLY A 121 1.42 6.75 -12.99
C GLY A 121 1.47 6.00 -11.67
N THR A 122 1.98 6.64 -10.61
CA THR A 122 2.12 6.03 -9.29
C THR A 122 0.85 6.19 -8.48
N LEU A 123 0.22 5.07 -8.13
CA LEU A 123 -1.03 5.09 -7.37
C LEU A 123 -0.83 5.19 -5.85
N ALA A 124 0.20 4.51 -5.36
CA ALA A 124 0.47 4.35 -3.94
C ALA A 124 1.86 3.72 -3.72
N HIS A 125 2.35 3.78 -2.48
CA HIS A 125 3.38 2.89 -1.95
C HIS A 125 3.10 2.49 -0.51
N ALA A 126 3.83 1.47 -0.06
CA ALA A 126 3.90 1.09 1.33
C ALA A 126 5.33 0.74 1.72
N PHE A 127 5.68 1.01 2.98
CA PHE A 127 6.94 0.59 3.57
C PHE A 127 6.83 -0.84 4.11
N TYR A 128 7.95 -1.56 4.07
CA TYR A 128 8.04 -2.89 4.65
C TYR A 128 7.80 -2.88 6.17
N PRO A 129 7.40 -4.02 6.75
CA PRO A 129 7.40 -4.21 8.20
C PRO A 129 8.79 -3.94 8.79
N GLY A 130 8.85 -3.43 10.03
CA GLY A 130 10.11 -3.04 10.63
C GLY A 130 9.94 -2.31 11.96
N VAL A 131 11.03 -1.72 12.43
CA VAL A 131 11.08 -0.96 13.70
C VAL A 131 11.22 0.55 13.50
N ALA A 132 11.40 1.00 12.25
CA ALA A 132 11.43 2.42 11.93
C ALA A 132 10.01 3.01 12.00
N GLN A 133 9.91 4.30 12.29
CA GLN A 133 8.62 4.99 12.48
C GLN A 133 7.68 4.92 11.27
N VAL A 134 8.23 4.80 10.05
CA VAL A 134 7.47 4.68 8.79
C VAL A 134 7.18 3.23 8.39
N SER A 135 7.64 2.25 9.17
CA SER A 135 7.51 0.83 8.80
C SER A 135 6.04 0.45 8.78
N GLY A 136 5.57 -0.16 7.69
CA GLY A 136 4.16 -0.49 7.53
C GLY A 136 3.28 0.69 7.10
N ASP A 137 3.78 1.92 7.02
CA ASP A 137 2.97 3.03 6.53
C ASP A 137 2.64 2.84 5.06
N THR A 138 1.40 3.18 4.69
CA THR A 138 0.85 3.03 3.34
C THR A 138 0.29 4.36 2.88
N HIS A 139 0.84 4.89 1.79
CA HIS A 139 0.50 6.18 1.23
C HIS A 139 -0.17 6.01 -0.14
N PHE A 140 -1.26 6.73 -0.36
CA PHE A 140 -1.99 6.79 -1.62
C PHE A 140 -1.81 8.17 -2.26
N ASP A 141 -1.66 8.24 -3.58
CA ASP A 141 -1.60 9.53 -4.28
C ASP A 141 -3.00 10.17 -4.30
N ASP A 142 -3.13 11.32 -3.65
CA ASP A 142 -4.36 12.08 -3.56
C ASP A 142 -4.63 12.94 -4.82
N ASP A 143 -3.70 12.98 -5.78
CA ASP A 143 -3.95 13.48 -7.14
C ASP A 143 -4.63 12.47 -8.07
N GLU A 144 -4.72 11.20 -7.68
CA GLU A 144 -5.52 10.20 -8.38
C GLU A 144 -7.02 10.39 -8.14
N SER A 145 -7.85 9.93 -9.09
CA SER A 145 -9.31 9.93 -8.96
C SER A 145 -9.80 8.59 -8.40
N TRP A 146 -9.88 8.48 -7.07
CA TRP A 146 -10.33 7.26 -6.40
C TRP A 146 -11.83 7.05 -6.59
N SER A 147 -12.24 5.82 -6.93
CA SER A 147 -13.64 5.45 -7.08
C SER A 147 -13.89 4.00 -6.66
N TYR A 148 -15.14 3.67 -6.36
CA TYR A 148 -15.58 2.31 -6.01
C TYR A 148 -16.89 1.98 -6.73
N GLY A 149 -17.05 0.74 -7.19
CA GLY A 149 -18.29 0.28 -7.85
C GLY A 149 -18.45 0.70 -9.33
N GLY A 150 -17.37 1.16 -9.99
CA GLY A 150 -17.32 1.26 -11.45
C GLY A 150 -18.17 2.37 -12.09
N ILE A 151 -18.60 3.39 -11.34
CA ILE A 151 -19.46 4.48 -11.86
C ILE A 151 -18.69 5.39 -12.84
N SER A 152 -17.37 5.26 -12.94
CA SER A 152 -16.54 5.95 -13.93
C SER A 152 -15.63 4.95 -14.63
N LYS A 153 -15.42 5.09 -15.95
CA LYS A 153 -14.37 4.37 -16.70
C LYS A 153 -12.93 4.75 -16.26
N VAL A 154 -12.80 5.46 -15.15
CA VAL A 154 -11.55 5.86 -14.51
C VAL A 154 -11.37 4.96 -13.29
N THR A 155 -10.95 3.75 -13.62
CA THR A 155 -10.08 2.90 -12.82
C THR A 155 -10.48 2.50 -11.39
N ASP A 156 -10.81 1.22 -11.30
CA ASP A 156 -10.88 0.40 -10.10
C ASP A 156 -9.46 0.04 -9.64
N TYR A 157 -8.76 0.98 -9.00
CA TYR A 157 -7.44 0.72 -8.42
C TYR A 157 -7.57 0.16 -7.00
N GLY A 158 -8.18 -1.02 -6.92
CA GLY A 158 -8.20 -1.80 -5.69
C GLY A 158 -6.81 -2.37 -5.35
N LEU A 159 -6.33 -2.05 -4.15
CA LEU A 159 -5.53 -2.92 -3.28
C LEU A 159 -4.10 -3.35 -3.67
N PHE A 160 -3.52 -2.94 -4.80
CA PHE A 160 -2.24 -3.53 -5.23
C PHE A 160 -1.01 -3.17 -4.38
N CYS A 161 -1.03 -2.09 -3.58
CA CYS A 161 0.14 -1.68 -2.79
C CYS A 161 0.21 -2.24 -1.36
N PHE A 162 -0.83 -2.92 -0.85
CA PHE A 162 -0.76 -3.56 0.49
C PHE A 162 0.20 -4.76 0.56
N ARG A 163 0.69 -5.22 -0.59
CA ARG A 163 1.61 -6.36 -0.65
C ARG A 163 2.89 -6.14 0.14
N SER A 164 3.40 -4.92 0.18
CA SER A 164 4.65 -4.62 0.87
C SER A 164 4.48 -4.36 2.35
N THR A 165 3.26 -3.98 2.76
CA THR A 165 2.91 -3.72 4.16
C THR A 165 2.74 -5.01 4.98
N VAL A 166 2.37 -6.12 4.33
CA VAL A 166 1.80 -7.27 5.04
C VAL A 166 2.68 -8.53 5.06
N LEU A 167 3.46 -8.88 4.01
CA LEU A 167 4.19 -10.17 4.03
C LEU A 167 5.54 -10.27 3.31
N GLU A 168 6.37 -11.11 3.93
CA GLU A 168 7.17 -12.18 3.32
C GLU A 168 6.38 -13.52 3.40
N PRO A 169 6.25 -14.33 2.33
CA PRO A 169 5.38 -15.51 2.28
C PRO A 169 6.06 -16.84 2.69
N GLU A 170 6.90 -16.88 3.73
CA GLU A 170 7.58 -18.12 4.16
C GLU A 170 6.93 -18.90 5.32
N THR A 171 5.67 -18.63 5.67
CA THR A 171 4.92 -19.51 6.60
C THR A 171 3.52 -19.84 6.06
N LEU A 172 3.49 -20.74 5.07
CA LEU A 172 2.38 -21.65 4.79
C LEU A 172 2.96 -23.07 4.72
#